data_AF-A0A943NMY2-F1
#
_entry.id   AF-A0A943NMY2-F1
#
_cell.length_a   1.000
_cell.length_b   1.000
_cell.length_c   1.000
_cell.angle_alpha   90.00
_cell.angle_beta   90.00
_cell.angle_gamma   90.00
#
_symmetry.space_group_name_H-M   'P 1'
#
loop_
_entity.id
_entity.type
_entity.pdbx_description
1 polymer ?
#
loop_
_entity_poly.entity_id
_entity_poly.type
_entity_poly.pdbx_seq_one_letter_code
_entity_poly.pdbx_strand_id
1 'polypeptide(L)'
;MEGSIFSTLTSNELGIFFTGLGVALSAILSGIGSAIGVGKAGQAAAGVIADQPERFGNCLVLELLPGSQGIYGFAVSILILIFSGLLGGSTESITFSRLAKRADGFGNGMMLALMVETYALLSLIVSVFLVLFA
;
A
#
# COMPACT_ATOMS: atom_id res chain seq x y z
N MET A 1 31.01 29.39 -8.12
CA MET A 1 30.54 28.01 -7.93
C MET A 1 29.04 28.09 -7.74
N GLU A 2 28.27 27.74 -8.76
CA GLU A 2 26.81 27.77 -8.73
C GLU A 2 26.34 26.85 -7.59
N GLY A 3 25.69 27.43 -6.58
CA GLY A 3 25.09 26.66 -5.50
C GLY A 3 24.06 25.73 -6.10
N SER A 4 24.21 24.42 -5.87
CA SER A 4 23.23 23.42 -6.31
C SER A 4 21.80 23.85 -5.91
N ILE A 5 20.78 23.52 -6.70
CA ILE A 5 19.37 23.80 -6.40
C ILE A 5 18.98 23.43 -4.95
N PHE A 6 19.63 22.40 -4.40
CA PHE A 6 19.45 21.93 -3.02
C PHE A 6 19.98 22.88 -1.94
N SER A 7 20.94 23.76 -2.26
CA SER A 7 21.47 24.78 -1.34
C SER A 7 20.63 26.06 -1.26
N THR A 8 19.69 26.23 -2.19
CA THR A 8 18.78 27.38 -2.23
C THR A 8 17.46 27.09 -1.51
N LEU A 9 17.11 25.81 -1.34
CA LEU A 9 15.89 25.38 -0.66
C LEU A 9 16.06 25.38 0.85
N THR A 10 15.07 25.91 1.57
CA THR A 10 15.01 25.83 3.02
C THR A 10 14.72 24.39 3.47
N SER A 11 15.11 24.05 4.71
CA SER A 11 14.85 22.72 5.30
C SER A 11 13.37 22.33 5.29
N ASN A 12 12.47 23.32 5.32
CA ASN A 12 11.02 23.11 5.27
C ASN A 12 10.54 22.73 3.86
N GLU A 13 11.05 23.38 2.81
CA GLU A 13 10.70 23.07 1.42
C GLU A 13 11.17 21.66 1.03
N LEU A 14 12.37 21.28 1.49
CA LEU A 14 12.85 19.90 1.32
C LEU A 14 11.98 18.90 2.08
N GLY A 15 11.56 19.22 3.32
CA GLY A 15 10.67 18.37 4.11
C GLY A 15 9.32 18.13 3.43
N ILE A 16 8.72 19.17 2.83
CA ILE A 16 7.49 19.07 2.05
C ILE A 16 7.71 18.21 0.80
N PHE A 17 8.80 18.44 0.07
CA PHE A 17 9.12 17.67 -1.14
C PHE A 17 9.25 16.17 -0.86
N PHE A 18 10.04 15.78 0.15
CA PHE A 18 10.21 14.38 0.52
C PHE A 18 8.91 13.75 1.06
N THR A 19 8.09 14.52 1.78
CA THR A 19 6.77 14.06 2.25
C THR A 19 5.85 13.78 1.06
N GLY A 20 5.76 14.71 0.09
CA GLY A 20 4.98 14.54 -1.13
C GLY A 20 5.44 13.34 -1.96
N LEU A 21 6.76 13.16 -2.07
CA LEU A 21 7.35 12.00 -2.76
C LEU A 21 7.00 10.68 -2.04
N GLY A 22 7.05 10.64 -0.70
CA GLY A 22 6.65 9.46 0.08
C GLY A 22 5.16 9.12 -0.07
N VAL A 23 4.28 10.13 -0.05
CA VAL A 23 2.84 9.98 -0.28
C VAL A 23 2.56 9.41 -1.67
N ALA A 24 3.22 9.94 -2.70
CA ALA A 24 3.06 9.50 -4.08
C ALA A 24 3.55 8.06 -4.27
N LEU A 25 4.75 7.74 -3.78
CA LEU A 25 5.31 6.39 -3.88
C LEU A 25 4.44 5.34 -3.17
N SER A 26 3.96 5.64 -1.97
CA SER A 26 3.09 4.74 -1.21
C SER A 26 1.83 4.36 -1.98
N ALA A 27 1.09 5.36 -2.49
CA ALA A 27 -0.16 5.12 -3.22
C ALA A 27 0.06 4.44 -4.58
N ILE A 28 1.09 4.87 -5.33
CA ILE A 28 1.33 4.37 -6.69
C ILE A 28 1.86 2.94 -6.65
N LEU A 29 2.88 2.66 -5.84
CA LEU A 29 3.48 1.32 -5.80
C LEU A 29 2.51 0.29 -5.25
N SER A 30 1.75 0.62 -4.20
CA SER A 30 0.75 -0.29 -3.65
C SER A 30 -0.43 -0.51 -4.61
N GLY A 31 -0.87 0.56 -5.29
CA GLY A 31 -1.93 0.51 -6.28
C GLY A 31 -1.56 -0.36 -7.48
N ILE A 32 -0.34 -0.23 -8.00
CA ILE A 32 0.16 -1.07 -9.09
C ILE A 32 0.23 -2.54 -8.66
N GLY A 33 0.79 -2.84 -7.48
CA GLY A 33 0.87 -4.20 -6.97
C GLY A 33 -0.50 -4.85 -6.84
N SER A 34 -1.47 -4.10 -6.32
CA SER A 34 -2.85 -4.54 -6.19
C SER A 34 -3.53 -4.76 -7.54
N ALA A 35 -3.40 -3.82 -8.48
CA ALA A 35 -3.99 -3.94 -9.82
C ALA A 35 -3.47 -5.18 -10.57
N ILE A 36 -2.17 -5.48 -10.46
CA ILE A 36 -1.58 -6.68 -11.07
C ILE A 36 -2.11 -7.95 -10.41
N GLY A 37 -2.20 -7.97 -9.07
CA GLY A 37 -2.70 -9.13 -8.32
C GLY A 37 -4.17 -9.42 -8.62
N VAL A 38 -5.02 -8.40 -8.55
CA VAL A 38 -6.45 -8.49 -8.89
C VAL A 38 -6.62 -8.92 -10.34
N GLY A 39 -5.86 -8.33 -11.27
CA GLY A 39 -5.93 -8.69 -12.69
C GLY A 39 -5.61 -10.17 -12.97
N LYS A 40 -4.56 -10.72 -12.35
CA LYS A 40 -4.21 -12.14 -12.48
C LYS A 40 -5.25 -13.06 -11.87
N ALA A 41 -5.77 -12.71 -10.69
CA ALA A 41 -6.82 -13.48 -10.03
C ALA A 41 -8.12 -13.45 -10.85
N GLY A 42 -8.47 -12.30 -11.41
CA GLY A 42 -9.61 -12.13 -12.32
C GLY A 42 -9.48 -12.95 -13.60
N GLN A 43 -8.29 -13.04 -14.20
CA GLN A 43 -8.05 -13.92 -15.35
C GLN A 43 -8.25 -15.41 -15.01
N ALA A 44 -7.77 -15.85 -13.84
CA ALA A 44 -8.00 -17.22 -13.38
C ALA A 44 -9.48 -17.49 -13.06
N ALA A 45 -10.14 -16.53 -12.40
CA ALA A 45 -11.56 -16.57 -12.07
C ALA A 45 -12.43 -16.67 -13.33
N ALA A 46 -12.13 -15.89 -14.37
CA ALA A 46 -12.87 -15.91 -15.63
C ALA A 46 -12.87 -17.30 -16.29
N GLY A 47 -11.75 -18.02 -16.22
CA GLY A 47 -11.66 -19.41 -16.69
C GLY A 47 -12.56 -20.36 -15.89
N VAL A 48 -12.57 -20.24 -14.57
CA VAL A 48 -13.42 -21.09 -13.70
C VAL A 48 -14.90 -20.78 -13.88
N ILE A 49 -15.27 -19.50 -14.01
CA ILE A 49 -16.66 -19.05 -14.16
C ILE A 49 -17.24 -19.46 -15.53
N ALA A 50 -16.39 -19.55 -16.57
CA ALA A 50 -16.83 -20.03 -17.89
C ALA A 50 -17.38 -21.45 -17.84
N ASP A 51 -16.78 -22.32 -17.02
CA ASP A 51 -17.22 -23.72 -16.85
C ASP A 51 -18.20 -23.91 -15.69
N GLN A 52 -18.08 -23.12 -14.62
CA GLN A 52 -18.81 -23.27 -13.35
C GLN A 52 -19.34 -21.92 -12.85
N PRO A 53 -20.42 -21.38 -13.43
CA PRO A 53 -20.95 -20.07 -13.09
C PRO A 53 -21.44 -19.96 -11.64
N GLU A 54 -21.82 -21.09 -11.01
CA GLU A 54 -22.26 -21.14 -9.62
C GLU A 54 -21.13 -20.76 -8.64
N ARG A 55 -19.87 -20.82 -9.07
CA ARG A 55 -18.69 -20.47 -8.26
C ARG A 55 -18.33 -18.99 -8.28
N PHE A 56 -19.08 -18.14 -8.98
CA PHE A 56 -18.81 -16.71 -9.11
C PHE A 56 -18.47 -16.03 -7.78
N GLY A 57 -19.26 -16.28 -6.71
CA GLY A 57 -19.03 -15.66 -5.40
C GLY A 57 -17.67 -16.02 -4.77
N ASN A 58 -17.26 -17.29 -4.88
CA ASN A 58 -15.95 -17.73 -4.37
C ASN A 58 -14.81 -17.12 -5.18
N CYS A 59 -14.98 -17.05 -6.51
CA CYS A 59 -14.03 -16.42 -7.41
C CYS A 59 -13.88 -14.91 -7.12
N LEU A 60 -14.98 -14.20 -6.87
CA LEU A 60 -14.97 -12.78 -6.51
C LEU A 60 -14.21 -12.53 -5.20
N VAL A 61 -14.42 -13.38 -4.19
CA VAL A 61 -13.70 -13.28 -2.91
C VAL A 61 -12.20 -13.47 -3.12
N LEU A 62 -11.81 -14.48 -3.90
CA LEU A 62 -10.39 -14.75 -4.21
C LEU A 62 -9.75 -13.63 -5.04
N GLU A 63 -10.50 -13.01 -5.96
CA GLU A 63 -10.06 -11.86 -6.75
C GLU A 63 -9.81 -10.61 -5.90
N LEU A 64 -10.61 -10.41 -4.85
CA LEU A 64 -10.49 -9.26 -3.94
C LEU A 64 -9.36 -9.41 -2.91
N LEU A 65 -8.85 -10.61 -2.65
CA LEU A 65 -7.73 -10.84 -1.71
C LEU A 65 -6.49 -9.96 -1.99
N PRO A 66 -5.96 -9.88 -3.23
CA PRO A 66 -4.85 -8.98 -3.55
C PRO A 66 -5.25 -7.49 -3.62
N GLY A 67 -6.54 -7.15 -3.52
CA GLY A 67 -7.08 -5.80 -3.54
C GLY A 67 -6.64 -4.94 -2.34
N SER A 68 -6.39 -5.58 -1.21
CA SER A 68 -6.10 -4.92 0.06
C SER A 68 -4.81 -4.09 0.04
N GLN A 69 -3.79 -4.49 -0.74
CA GLN A 69 -2.53 -3.75 -0.90
C GLN A 69 -2.75 -2.30 -1.35
N GLY A 70 -3.67 -2.09 -2.29
CA GLY A 70 -4.01 -0.75 -2.78
C GLY A 70 -4.61 0.11 -1.68
N ILE A 71 -5.53 -0.47 -0.88
CA ILE A 71 -6.20 0.20 0.23
C ILE A 71 -5.20 0.59 1.32
N TYR A 72 -4.24 -0.29 1.65
CA TYR A 72 -3.24 0.01 2.67
C TYR A 72 -2.29 1.14 2.26
N GLY A 73 -1.73 1.10 1.05
CA GLY A 73 -0.84 2.19 0.63
C GLY A 73 -1.57 3.52 0.43
N PHE A 74 -2.86 3.50 0.07
CA PHE A 74 -3.70 4.70 0.08
C PHE A 74 -3.96 5.23 1.49
N ALA A 75 -4.27 4.35 2.45
CA ALA A 75 -4.44 4.72 3.85
C ALA A 75 -3.16 5.33 4.44
N VAL A 76 -1.99 4.72 4.18
CA VAL A 76 -0.67 5.25 4.55
C VAL A 76 -0.48 6.66 3.98
N SER A 77 -0.77 6.87 2.70
CA SER A 77 -0.64 8.17 2.04
C SER A 77 -1.49 9.25 2.72
N ILE A 78 -2.75 8.94 3.06
CA ILE A 78 -3.62 9.86 3.80
C ILE A 78 -3.04 10.19 5.18
N LEU A 79 -2.54 9.19 5.90
CA LEU A 79 -2.01 9.39 7.25
C LEU A 79 -0.74 10.23 7.26
N ILE A 80 0.14 10.03 6.28
CA ILE A 80 1.32 10.87 6.11
C ILE A 80 0.88 12.33 5.89
N LEU A 81 -0.13 12.59 5.07
CA LEU A 81 -0.65 13.94 4.84
C LEU A 81 -1.28 14.57 6.08
N ILE A 82 -1.99 13.78 6.90
CA ILE A 82 -2.60 14.23 8.16
C ILE A 82 -1.52 14.51 9.20
N PHE A 83 -0.60 13.56 9.44
CA PHE A 83 0.38 13.66 10.51
C PHE A 83 1.52 14.64 10.21
N SER A 84 1.84 14.86 8.93
CA SER A 84 2.75 15.93 8.49
C SER A 84 2.17 17.33 8.68
N GLY A 85 0.86 17.46 8.89
CA GLY A 85 0.20 18.77 9.03
C GLY A 85 -0.09 19.46 7.70
N LEU A 86 0.23 18.81 6.57
CA LEU A 86 0.05 19.36 5.23
C LEU A 86 -1.44 19.58 4.89
N LEU A 87 -2.31 18.66 5.34
CA LEU A 87 -3.77 18.81 5.23
C LEU A 87 -4.37 19.81 6.24
N GLY A 88 -3.63 20.14 7.32
CA GLY A 88 -4.10 21.01 8.40
C GLY A 88 -3.66 22.47 8.30
N GLY A 89 -2.92 22.84 7.26
CA GLY A 89 -2.43 24.22 7.05
C GLY A 89 -1.31 24.66 8.01
N SER A 90 -0.80 23.76 8.85
CA SER A 90 0.28 24.05 9.80
C SER A 90 1.64 23.96 9.10
N THR A 91 2.28 25.10 8.85
CA THR A 91 3.61 25.25 8.23
C THR A 91 4.77 25.16 9.22
N GLU A 92 4.61 24.45 10.33
CA GLU A 92 5.73 24.13 11.22
C GLU A 92 6.66 23.11 10.53
N SER A 93 7.97 23.18 10.81
CA SER A 93 8.94 22.37 10.07
C SER A 93 8.61 20.87 10.12
N ILE A 94 8.36 20.28 8.95
CA ILE A 94 8.06 18.85 8.84
C ILE A 94 9.32 18.07 9.24
N THR A 95 9.32 17.51 10.44
CA THR A 95 10.43 16.73 10.99
C THR A 95 9.99 15.29 11.22
N PHE A 96 10.88 14.34 10.94
CA PHE A 96 10.64 12.90 11.13
C PHE A 96 10.11 12.55 12.53
N SER A 97 10.62 13.21 13.57
CA SER A 97 10.21 13.01 14.97
C SER A 97 8.74 13.33 15.25
N ARG A 98 8.10 14.22 14.47
CA ARG A 98 6.66 14.48 14.60
C ARG A 98 5.81 13.44 13.89
N LEU A 99 6.25 13.00 12.72
CA LEU A 99 5.57 11.94 11.98
C LEU A 99 5.60 10.63 12.77
N ALA A 100 6.74 10.29 13.38
CA ALA A 100 6.90 9.10 14.21
C ALA A 100 5.99 9.12 15.45
N LYS A 101 5.99 10.21 16.24
CA LYS A 101 5.17 10.31 17.47
C LYS A 101 3.67 10.28 17.24
N ARG A 102 3.18 10.63 16.04
CA ARG A 102 1.76 10.61 15.70
C ARG A 102 1.33 9.31 15.01
N ALA A 103 2.28 8.56 14.47
CA ALA A 103 2.02 7.24 13.88
C ALA A 103 1.75 6.15 14.92
N ASP A 104 2.10 6.39 16.19
CA ASP A 104 1.92 5.47 17.30
C ASP A 104 0.43 5.22 17.56
N GLY A 105 -0.06 4.06 17.12
CA GLY A 105 -1.47 3.64 17.22
C GLY A 105 -2.00 3.06 15.90
N PHE A 106 -2.13 3.90 14.87
CA PHE A 106 -2.59 3.43 13.55
C PHE A 106 -1.54 2.54 12.87
N GLY A 107 -0.25 2.89 12.99
CA GLY A 107 0.85 2.10 12.40
C GLY A 107 0.88 0.66 12.93
N ASN A 108 0.58 0.47 14.22
CA ASN A 108 0.53 -0.85 14.83
C ASN A 108 -0.64 -1.69 14.31
N GLY A 109 -1.84 -1.09 14.16
CA GLY A 109 -2.99 -1.79 13.59
C GLY A 109 -2.76 -2.22 12.14
N MET A 110 -2.11 -1.36 11.35
CA MET A 110 -1.77 -1.67 9.96
C MET A 110 -0.65 -2.72 9.84
N MET A 111 0.33 -2.72 10.75
CA MET A 111 1.36 -3.75 10.81
C MET A 111 0.78 -5.13 11.14
N LEU A 112 -0.24 -5.17 12.02
CA LEU A 112 -0.98 -6.41 12.30
C LEU A 112 -1.77 -6.90 11.07
N ALA A 113 -2.36 -5.98 10.29
CA ALA A 113 -3.05 -6.33 9.05
C ALA A 113 -2.09 -6.88 7.97
N LEU A 114 -0.92 -6.26 7.80
CA LEU A 114 0.11 -6.72 6.87
C LEU A 114 0.65 -8.11 7.23
N MET A 115 0.80 -8.41 8.52
CA MET A 115 1.16 -9.76 8.97
C MET A 115 0.16 -10.81 8.49
N VAL A 116 -1.15 -10.56 8.62
CA VAL A 116 -2.22 -11.47 8.18
C VAL A 116 -2.13 -11.78 6.68
N GLU A 117 -1.81 -10.78 5.84
CA GLU A 117 -1.65 -11.02 4.40
C GLU A 117 -0.40 -11.85 4.07
N THR A 118 0.68 -11.65 4.81
CA THR A 118 1.93 -12.41 4.59
C THR A 118 1.71 -13.90 4.83
N TYR A 119 0.94 -14.26 5.87
CA TYR A 119 0.57 -15.65 6.14
C TYR A 119 -0.42 -16.23 5.10
N ALA A 120 -1.34 -15.41 4.58
CA ALA A 120 -2.25 -15.83 3.52
C ALA A 120 -1.49 -16.19 2.23
N LEU A 121 -0.48 -15.38 1.85
CA LEU A 121 0.38 -15.67 0.70
C LEU A 121 1.22 -16.94 0.91
N LEU A 122 1.76 -17.15 2.12
CA LEU A 122 2.52 -18.36 2.43
C LEU A 122 1.64 -19.62 2.31
N SER A 123 0.39 -19.54 2.79
CA SER A 123 -0.60 -20.62 2.72
C SER A 123 -1.00 -20.93 1.26
N LEU A 124 -1.14 -19.90 0.43
CA LEU A 124 -1.42 -20.05 -1.00
C LEU A 124 -0.25 -20.76 -1.72
N ILE A 125 0.99 -20.36 -1.43
CA ILE A 125 2.19 -20.97 -2.03
C ILE A 125 2.28 -22.45 -1.67
N VAL A 126 2.08 -22.80 -0.39
CA VAL A 126 2.09 -24.19 0.07
C VAL A 126 0.98 -25.01 -0.60
N SER A 127 -0.21 -24.44 -0.75
CA SER A 127 -1.34 -25.09 -1.43
C SER A 127 -1.02 -25.41 -2.90
N VAL A 128 -0.49 -24.43 -3.65
CA VAL A 128 -0.10 -24.63 -5.06
C VAL A 128 1.03 -25.66 -5.17
N PHE A 129 2.00 -25.65 -4.26
CA PHE A 129 3.07 -26.65 -4.24
C PHE A 129 2.52 -28.06 -4.01
N LEU A 130 1.63 -28.25 -3.04
CA LEU A 130 1.02 -29.57 -2.80
C LEU A 130 0.24 -30.10 -3.99
N VAL A 131 -0.50 -29.24 -4.72
CA VAL A 131 -1.23 -29.64 -5.92
C VAL A 131 -0.30 -30.01 -7.08
N LEU A 132 0.87 -29.38 -7.20
CA LEU A 132 1.82 -29.65 -8.28
C LEU A 132 2.68 -30.89 -8.06
N PHE A 133 2.79 -31.39 -6.83
CA PHE A 133 3.58 -32.56 -6.46
C PHE A 133 2.75 -33.73 -5.92
N ALA A 134 1.43 -33.63 -5.96
CA ALA A 134 0.49 -34.73 -5.71
C ALA A 134 0.12 -35.43 -7.02
#